data_AF-A0A940U4R1-F1
#
_entry.id   AF-A0A940U4R1-F1
#
_cell.length_a   1.000
_cell.length_b   1.000
_cell.length_c   1.000
_cell.angle_alpha   90.00
_cell.angle_beta   90.00
_cell.angle_gamma   90.00
#
_symmetry.space_group_name_H-M   'P 1'
#
loop_
_entity.id
_entity.type
_entity.pdbx_description
1 polymer ?
#
loop_
_entity_poly.entity_id
_entity_poly.type
_entity_poly.pdbx_seq_one_letter_code
_entity_poly.pdbx_strand_id
1 'polypeptide(L)' 'MEEGIEDCFPLKAGERLLGAISVGERVGHQPFSTEDFELLKTITDQTAASLLNRKLSEELLEARELEAFQKLSPFCSMI' A
#
# COMPACT_ATOMS: atom_id res chain seq x y z
N MET A 1 0.27 -29.37 -5.25
CA MET A 1 1.53 -28.65 -5.09
C MET A 1 1.14 -27.28 -4.59
N GLU A 2 1.14 -27.10 -3.27
CA GLU A 2 0.99 -25.77 -2.66
C GLU A 2 2.35 -25.10 -2.81
N GLU A 3 2.45 -24.08 -3.67
CA GLU A 3 3.62 -23.19 -3.65
C GLU A 3 3.62 -22.50 -2.28
N GLY A 4 4.43 -23.03 -1.37
CA GLY A 4 4.55 -22.52 -0.01
C GLY A 4 5.11 -21.11 -0.05
N ILE A 5 4.48 -20.21 0.69
CA ILE A 5 5.07 -18.91 1.00
C ILE A 5 6.37 -19.19 1.76
N GLU A 6 7.52 -18.91 1.14
CA GLU A 6 8.84 -19.15 1.75
C GLU A 6 9.15 -18.02 2.72
N ASP A 7 8.83 -16.78 2.34
CA ASP A 7 9.05 -15.58 3.16
C ASP A 7 7.96 -14.52 2.98
N CYS A 8 7.68 -13.78 4.06
CA CYS A 8 6.67 -12.72 4.09
C CYS A 8 7.27 -11.42 4.61
N PHE A 9 7.10 -10.35 3.84
CA PHE A 9 7.67 -9.04 4.12
C PHE A 9 6.56 -8.01 4.35
N PRO A 10 6.57 -7.31 5.50
CA PRO A 10 5.51 -6.38 5.82
C PRO A 10 5.67 -5.08 5.02
N LEU A 11 4.56 -4.54 4.53
CA LEU A 11 4.48 -3.20 3.93
C LEU A 11 4.14 -2.21 5.05
N LYS A 12 5.17 -1.60 5.64
CA LYS A 12 5.01 -0.61 6.73
C LYS A 12 5.47 0.77 6.28
N ALA A 13 4.61 1.77 6.51
CA ALA A 13 4.95 3.18 6.32
C ALA A 13 4.90 3.87 7.70
N GLY A 14 6.07 4.07 8.31
CA GLY A 14 6.17 4.45 9.72
C GLY A 14 5.53 3.40 10.62
N GLU A 15 4.63 3.82 11.51
CA GLU A 15 3.90 2.93 12.43
C GLU A 15 2.70 2.23 11.77
N ARG A 16 2.37 2.55 10.52
CA ARG A 16 1.18 2.01 9.84
C ARG A 16 1.52 0.78 9.01
N LEU A 17 0.95 -0.37 9.37
CA LEU A 17 0.96 -1.57 8.53
C LEU A 17 -0.10 -1.42 7.43
N LEU A 18 0.34 -1.46 6.18
CA LEU A 18 -0.52 -1.33 4.99
C LEU A 18 -0.83 -2.68 4.34
N GLY A 19 0.00 -3.69 4.58
CA GLY A 19 -0.16 -5.04 4.03
C GLY A 19 1.12 -5.86 4.17
N ALA A 20 1.26 -6.90 3.35
CA ALA A 20 2.47 -7.71 3.26
C ALA A 20 2.67 -8.23 1.83
N ILE A 21 3.92 -8.49 1.46
CA ILE A 21 4.33 -9.17 0.22
C ILE A 21 4.83 -10.55 0.61
N SER A 22 4.26 -11.59 0.02
CA SER A 22 4.78 -12.95 0.10
C SER A 22 5.69 -13.23 -1.08
N VAL A 23 6.84 -13.84 -0.82
CA VAL A 23 7.73 -14.36 -1.85
C VAL A 23 7.65 -15.88 -1.81
N GLY A 24 7.32 -16.47 -2.97
CA GLY A 24 7.29 -17.92 -3.15
C GLY A 24 8.69 -18.49 -3.35
N GLU A 25 8.75 -19.79 -3.65
CA GLU A 25 10.02 -20.51 -3.75
C GLU A 25 11.00 -19.86 -4.75
N ARG A 26 12.25 -19.67 -4.29
CA ARG A 26 13.31 -19.21 -5.20
C ARG A 26 13.64 -20.30 -6.23
N VAL A 27 13.83 -19.90 -7.49
CA VAL A 27 14.32 -20.78 -8.55
C VAL A 27 15.66 -21.40 -8.12
N GLY A 28 15.67 -22.72 -7.94
CA GLY A 28 16.84 -23.47 -7.46
C GLY A 28 16.86 -23.79 -5.97
N HIS A 29 15.80 -23.48 -5.21
CA HIS A 29 15.64 -23.79 -3.78
C HIS A 29 16.79 -23.28 -2.90
N GLN A 30 17.38 -22.15 -3.30
CA GLN A 30 18.43 -21.51 -2.52
C GLN A 30 17.79 -20.53 -1.54
N PRO A 31 18.14 -20.60 -0.23
CA PRO A 31 17.63 -19.65 0.76
C PRO A 31 18.03 -18.22 0.40
N PHE A 32 17.21 -17.25 0.79
CA PHE A 32 17.51 -15.84 0.61
C PHE A 32 18.79 -15.45 1.37
N SER A 33 19.69 -14.74 0.69
CA SER A 33 20.87 -14.16 1.34
C SER A 33 20.48 -12.92 2.14
N THR A 34 21.37 -12.46 3.02
CA THR A 34 21.19 -11.19 3.72
C THR A 34 21.01 -10.02 2.74
N GLU A 35 21.72 -10.02 1.60
CA GLU A 35 21.54 -8.97 0.58
C GLU A 35 20.15 -9.04 -0.06
N ASP A 36 19.61 -10.24 -0.28
CA ASP A 36 18.25 -10.39 -0.80
C ASP A 36 17.22 -9.83 0.20
N PHE A 37 17.40 -10.08 1.50
CA PHE A 37 16.54 -9.51 2.56
C PHE A 37 16.63 -7.98 2.60
N GLU A 38 17.83 -7.39 2.47
CA GLU A 38 18.01 -5.93 2.42
C GLU A 38 17.36 -5.30 1.19
N LEU A 39 17.47 -5.96 0.04
CA LEU A 39 16.81 -5.55 -1.19
C LEU A 39 15.29 -5.61 -1.04
N LEU A 40 14.75 -6.73 -0.54
CA LEU A 40 13.30 -6.90 -0.32
C LEU A 40 12.77 -5.92 0.71
N LYS A 41 13.55 -5.63 1.77
CA LYS A 41 13.22 -4.57 2.73
C LYS A 41 13.12 -3.21 2.04
N THR A 42 14.09 -2.88 1.18
CA THR A 42 14.08 -1.61 0.44
C THR A 42 12.86 -1.50 -0.48
N ILE A 43 12.53 -2.59 -1.19
CA ILE A 43 11.36 -2.66 -2.07
C ILE A 43 10.07 -2.49 -1.27
N THR A 44 9.94 -3.20 -0.14
CA THR A 44 8.74 -3.16 0.70
C THR A 44 8.55 -1.80 1.36
N ASP A 45 9.63 -1.13 1.81
CA ASP A 45 9.59 0.24 2.34
C ASP A 45 9.09 1.23 1.27
N GLN A 46 9.64 1.19 0.05
CA GLN A 46 9.20 2.06 -1.06
C GLN A 46 7.77 1.78 -1.51
N THR A 47 7.38 0.51 -1.54
CA THR A 47 6.03 0.07 -1.90
C THR A 47 5.03 0.57 -0.86
N ALA A 48 5.34 0.43 0.43
CA ALA A 48 4.51 0.94 1.52
C ALA A 48 4.34 2.46 1.46
N ALA A 49 5.41 3.22 1.23
CA ALA A 49 5.34 4.67 1.05
C ALA A 49 4.43 5.05 -0.13
N SER A 50 4.56 4.35 -1.26
CA SER A 50 3.76 4.61 -2.47
C SER A 50 2.28 4.29 -2.27
N LEU A 51 1.96 3.18 -1.59
CA LEU A 51 0.60 2.81 -1.23
C LEU A 51 -0.03 3.82 -0.28
N LEU A 52 0.72 4.29 0.73
CA LEU A 52 0.23 5.33 1.64
C LEU A 52 -0.09 6.62 0.88
N ASN A 53 0.83 7.06 0.00
CA ASN A 53 0.63 8.27 -0.79
C ASN A 53 -0.60 8.17 -1.69
N ARG A 54 -0.80 7.02 -2.34
CA ARG A 54 -1.99 6.76 -3.15
C ARG A 54 -3.26 6.87 -2.30
N LYS A 55 -3.31 6.21 -1.15
CA LYS A 55 -4.46 6.26 -0.25
C LYS A 55 -4.77 7.67 0.23
N LEU A 56 -3.75 8.44 0.65
CA LEU A 56 -3.93 9.83 1.07
C LEU A 56 -4.42 10.71 -0.09
N SER A 57 -3.96 10.45 -1.31
CA SER A 57 -4.44 11.18 -2.50
C SER A 57 -5.91 10.85 -2.82
N GLU A 58 -6.33 9.60 -2.67
CA GLU A 58 -7.73 9.18 -2.85
C GLU A 58 -8.62 9.83 -1.78
N GLU A 59 -8.21 9.78 -0.51
CA GLU A 59 -8.91 10.45 0.61
C GLU A 59 -9.03 11.97 0.39
N LEU A 60 -7.98 12.61 -0.14
CA LEU A 60 -8.00 14.03 -0.48
C LEU A 60 -8.98 14.34 -1.62
N LEU A 61 -9.04 13.49 -2.65
CA LEU A 61 -9.95 13.67 -3.78
C LEU A 61 -11.41 13.55 -3.31
N GLU A 62 -11.74 12.52 -2.53
CA GLU A 62 -13.08 12.33 -1.97
C GLU A 62 -13.52 13.53 -1.10
N ALA A 63 -12.63 14.03 -0.25
CA ALA A 63 -12.90 15.21 0.55
C ALA A 63 -13.20 16.46 -0.31
N ARG A 64 -12.49 16.63 -1.43
CA ARG A 64 -12.72 17.74 -2.38
C ARG A 64 -14.06 17.62 -3.10
N GLU A 65 -14.45 16.42 -3.50
CA GLU A 65 -15.75 16.17 -4.14
C GLU A 65 -16.91 16.50 -3.20
N LEU A 66 -16.79 16.11 -1.92
CA LEU A 66 -17.79 16.45 -0.90
C LEU A 66 -17.88 17.97 -0.66
N GLU A 67 -16.74 18.65 -0.54
CA GLU A 67 -16.71 20.12 -0.42
C GLU A 67 -17.37 20.81 -1.62
N ALA A 68 -17.14 20.31 -2.84
CA ALA A 68 -17.74 20.85 -4.05
C ALA A 68 -19.27 20.66 -4.06
N PHE A 69 -19.76 19.48 -3.66
CA PHE A 69 -21.19 19.21 -3.55
C PHE A 69 -21.87 20.14 -2.52
N GLN A 70 -21.26 20.31 -1.34
CA GLN A 70 -21.79 21.22 -0.31
C GLN A 70 -21.87 22.67 -0.78
N LYS A 71 -20.91 23.13 -1.59
CA LYS A 71 -20.92 24.50 -2.16
C LYS A 71 -22.02 24.70 -3.21
N LEU A 72 -22.49 23.64 -3.86
CA LEU A 72 -23.57 23.70 -4.85
C LEU A 72 -24.96 23.57 -4.23
N SER A 73 -25.08 23.10 -2.98
CA SER A 73 -26.35 22.89 -2.29
C SER A 73 -27.17 24.13 -1.85
N PRO A 74 -26.67 25.39 -1.82
CA PRO A 74 -27.51 26.53 -1.44
C PRO A 74 -28.74 26.73 -2.33
N PHE A 75 -28.72 26.22 -3.57
CA PHE A 75 -29.82 26.36 -4.51
C PHE A 75 -30.91 25.28 -4.38
N CYS A 76 -30.58 24.12 -3.80
CA CYS A 76 -31.55 23.02 -3.63
C CYS A 76 -32.37 23.14 -2.34
N SER A 77 -31.91 23.90 -1.34
CA SER A 77 -32.69 24.18 -0.12
C SER A 77 -33.72 25.31 -0.28
N MET A 78 -33.83 25.93 -1.46
CA MET A 78 -34.78 27.03 -1.75
C MET A 78 -35.99 26.61 -2.61
N ILE A 79 -36.12 25.34 -2.97
CA ILE A 79 -37.30 24.75 -3.66
C ILE A 79 -37.93 23.73 -2.71
#